data_AF-A0A9E3Z272-F1
#
_entry.id   AF-A0A9E3Z272-F1
#
_cell.length_a   1.000
_cell.length_b   1.000
_cell.length_c   1.000
_cell.angle_alpha   90.00
_cell.angle_beta   90.00
_cell.angle_gamma   90.00
#
_symmetry.space_group_name_H-M   'P 1'
#
loop_
_entity.id
_entity.type
_entity.pdbx_description
1 polymer ?
#
loop_
_entity_poly.entity_id
_entity_poly.type
_entity_poly.pdbx_seq_one_letter_code
_entity_poly.pdbx_strand_id
1 'polypeptide(L)' 'IIGDGKLEAFKTNRYTSFSQGDGQRFEAGKIGLADLRDIAANNHEPVKASGKQEWVESLLNDYMFS' A
#
# COMPACT_ATOMS: atom_id res chain seq x y z
N ILE A 1 8.59 -7.73 17.30
CA ILE A 1 7.71 -7.03 16.31
C ILE A 1 8.44 -5.93 15.55
N ILE A 2 8.79 -4.79 16.17
CA ILE A 2 9.42 -3.66 15.43
C ILE A 2 10.80 -4.05 14.89
N GLY A 3 11.64 -4.69 15.72
CA GLY A 3 12.97 -5.15 15.31
C GLY A 3 12.94 -6.17 14.16
N ASP A 4 11.87 -6.95 14.07
CA ASP A 4 11.65 -7.96 13.02
C ASP A 4 11.14 -7.36 11.70
N GLY A 5 10.71 -6.10 11.69
CA GLY A 5 10.31 -5.38 10.48
C GLY A 5 9.07 -5.92 9.74
N LYS A 6 8.40 -6.97 10.23
CA LYS A 6 7.29 -7.63 9.52
C LYS A 6 6.12 -6.70 9.21
N LEU A 7 5.76 -5.81 10.15
CA LEU A 7 4.69 -4.83 9.94
C LEU A 7 5.10 -3.72 8.96
N GLU A 8 6.35 -3.25 9.03
CA GLU A 8 6.87 -2.24 8.11
C GLU A 8 6.98 -2.78 6.67
N ALA A 9 7.39 -4.04 6.51
CA ALA A 9 7.40 -4.71 5.21
C ALA A 9 5.98 -4.84 4.64
N PHE A 10 5.00 -5.25 5.47
CA PHE A 10 3.60 -5.32 5.06
C PHE A 10 3.06 -3.96 4.60
N LYS A 11 3.30 -2.91 5.38
CA LYS A 11 2.90 -1.54 5.05
C LYS A 11 3.57 -1.06 3.76
N THR A 12 4.87 -1.25 3.62
CA THR A 12 5.63 -0.84 2.42
C THR A 12 5.07 -1.50 1.16
N ASN A 13 4.86 -2.82 1.21
CA ASN A 13 4.29 -3.57 0.09
C ASN A 13 2.87 -3.07 -0.25
N ARG A 14 2.05 -2.79 0.75
CA ARG A 14 0.67 -2.29 0.55
C ARG A 14 0.62 -0.94 -0.16
N TYR A 15 1.57 -0.04 0.09
CA TYR A 15 1.59 1.30 -0.48
C TYR A 15 2.63 1.47 -1.60
N THR A 16 3.19 0.38 -2.14
CA THR A 16 4.21 0.42 -3.20
C THR A 16 3.74 1.11 -4.49
N SER A 17 2.43 1.15 -4.75
CA SER A 17 1.89 1.87 -5.92
C SER A 17 2.21 3.37 -5.89
N PHE A 18 2.40 3.97 -4.71
CA PHE A 18 2.73 5.39 -4.57
C PHE A 18 4.22 5.69 -4.80
N SER A 19 5.10 4.70 -4.74
CA SER A 19 6.54 4.90 -4.95
C SER A 19 6.99 4.63 -6.39
N GLN A 20 6.05 4.32 -7.30
CA GLN A 20 6.35 3.95 -8.69
C GLN A 20 5.41 4.67 -9.68
N GLY A 21 5.88 4.85 -10.91
CA GLY A 21 5.07 5.33 -12.04
C GLY A 21 4.25 6.58 -11.74
N ASP A 22 2.96 6.53 -12.05
CA ASP A 22 2.02 7.63 -11.79
C ASP A 22 1.80 7.91 -10.30
N GLY A 23 1.91 6.89 -9.44
CA GLY A 23 1.81 7.11 -8.00
C GLY A 23 2.95 7.96 -7.45
N GLN A 24 4.17 7.77 -7.96
CA GLN A 24 5.31 8.62 -7.60
C GLN A 24 5.12 10.06 -8.08
N ARG A 25 4.59 10.24 -9.30
CA ARG A 25 4.25 11.58 -9.83
C ARG A 25 3.17 12.25 -9.00
N PHE A 26 2.17 11.49 -8.54
CA PHE A 26 1.14 11.96 -7.63
C PHE A 26 1.72 12.40 -6.29
N GLU A 27 2.56 11.58 -5.65
CA GLU A 27 3.23 11.92 -4.39
C GLU A 27 4.07 13.20 -4.51
N ALA A 28 4.75 13.38 -5.65
CA ALA A 28 5.54 14.56 -5.94
C ALA A 28 4.72 15.81 -6.30
N GLY A 29 3.38 15.75 -6.28
CA GLY A 29 2.49 16.86 -6.62
C GLY A 29 2.46 17.23 -8.10
N LYS A 30 2.88 16.31 -8.99
CA LYS A 30 3.02 16.53 -10.45
C LYS A 30 1.84 16.00 -11.26
N ILE A 31 0.72 15.67 -10.60
CA ILE A 31 -0.48 15.14 -11.22
C ILE A 31 -1.66 16.04 -10.88
N GLY A 32 -2.36 16.52 -11.91
CA GLY A 32 -3.61 17.26 -11.77
C GLY A 32 -4.85 16.37 -11.93
N LEU A 33 -6.04 16.95 -11.76
CA LEU A 33 -7.30 16.22 -11.91
C LEU A 33 -7.53 15.66 -13.32
N ALA A 34 -7.05 16.37 -14.36
CA ALA A 34 -7.15 15.89 -15.75
C ALA A 34 -6.29 14.64 -15.98
N ASP A 35 -5.07 14.63 -15.44
CA ASP A 35 -4.18 13.46 -15.50
C ASP A 35 -4.79 12.27 -14.75
N LEU A 36 -5.37 12.49 -13.57
CA LEU A 36 -6.05 11.43 -12.80
C LEU A 36 -7.21 10.80 -13.57
N ARG A 37 -8.00 11.62 -14.28
CA ARG A 37 -9.06 11.14 -15.17
C ARG A 37 -8.49 10.25 -16.26
N ASP A 38 -7.42 10.68 -16.93
CA ASP A 38 -6.84 9.93 -18.04
C ASP A 38 -6.18 8.62 -17.55
N ILE A 39 -5.55 8.64 -16.38
CA ILE A 39 -5.06 7.44 -15.70
C ILE A 39 -6.21 6.47 -15.43
N ALA A 40 -7.35 6.95 -14.91
CA ALA A 40 -8.51 6.10 -14.66
C ALA A 40 -9.15 5.54 -15.95
N ALA A 41 -9.19 6.33 -17.03
CA ALA A 41 -9.75 5.92 -18.31
C ALA A 41 -8.89 4.89 -19.06
N ASN A 42 -7.56 4.98 -18.91
CA ASN A 42 -6.61 4.11 -19.60
C ASN A 42 -6.28 2.81 -18.82
N ASN A 43 -6.60 2.76 -17.52
CA ASN A 43 -6.34 1.59 -16.69
C ASN A 43 -7.61 0.77 -16.46
N HIS A 44 -7.43 -0.52 -16.18
CA HIS A 44 -8.51 -1.40 -15.74
C HIS A 44 -8.88 -1.11 -14.28
N GLU A 45 -9.94 -1.75 -13.79
CA GLU A 45 -10.36 -1.70 -12.38
C GLU A 45 -9.18 -1.92 -11.42
N PRO A 46 -9.01 -1.06 -10.40
CA PRO A 46 -7.94 -1.19 -9.43
C PRO A 46 -7.96 -2.56 -8.73
N VAL A 47 -6.78 -3.17 -8.59
CA VAL A 47 -6.65 -4.43 -7.86
C VAL A 47 -6.96 -4.19 -6.38
N LYS A 48 -8.01 -4.82 -5.87
CA LYS A 48 -8.35 -4.77 -4.44
C LYS A 48 -7.35 -5.60 -3.64
N ALA A 49 -6.60 -4.94 -2.75
CA ALA A 49 -5.70 -5.61 -1.81
C ALA A 49 -6.34 -5.68 -0.41
N SER A 50 -6.43 -6.91 0.15
CA SER A 50 -6.90 -7.13 1.52
C SER A 50 -6.05 -6.35 2.54
N GLY A 51 -6.71 -5.80 3.56
CA GLY A 51 -6.03 -5.13 4.68
C GLY A 51 -5.36 -6.08 5.67
N LYS A 52 -5.61 -7.40 5.56
CA LYS A 52 -4.98 -8.45 6.39
C LYS A 52 -5.09 -8.19 7.90
N GLN A 53 -6.18 -7.58 8.37
CA GLN A 53 -6.37 -7.23 9.79
C GLN A 53 -6.22 -8.45 10.72
N GLU A 54 -6.94 -9.53 10.44
CA GLU A 54 -6.86 -10.77 11.23
C GLU A 54 -5.44 -11.34 11.31
N TRP A 55 -4.69 -11.24 10.20
CA TRP A 55 -3.29 -11.65 10.17
C TRP A 55 -2.40 -10.74 11.02
N VAL A 56 -2.64 -9.43 11.02
CA VAL A 56 -1.92 -8.47 11.89
C VAL A 56 -2.23 -8.76 13.36
N GLU A 57 -3.48 -9.05 13.70
CA GLU A 57 -3.91 -9.41 15.06
C GLU A 57 -3.26 -10.73 15.52
N SER A 58 -3.24 -11.75 14.64
CA SER A 58 -2.55 -13.01 14.90
C SER A 58 -1.05 -12.80 15.11
N LEU A 59 -0.40 -12.00 14.25
CA LEU A 59 1.02 -11.68 14.38
C LEU A 59 1.31 -11.01 15.72
N LEU A 60 0.48 -10.04 16.14
CA LEU A 60 0.62 -9.39 17.44
C LEU A 60 0.52 -10.41 18.58
N ASN A 61 -0.47 -11.30 18.54
CA ASN A 61 -0.64 -12.36 19.54
C ASN A 61 0.57 -13.27 19.61
N ASP A 62 1.13 -13.68 18.47
CA ASP A 62 2.32 -14.54 18.42
C ASP A 62 3.50 -13.90 19.18
N TYR A 63 3.75 -12.60 19.00
CA TYR A 63 4.81 -11.90 19.74
C TYR A 63 4.47 -11.58 21.21
N MET A 64 3.20 -11.57 21.58
CA MET A 64 2.78 -11.33 22.97
C MET A 64 2.85 -12.59 23.82
N PHE A 65 2.62 -13.75 23.21
CA PHE A 65 2.40 -15.01 23.94
C PHE A 65 3.36 -16.14 23.55
N SER A 66 4.23 -15.95 22.56
CA SER A 66 5.38 -16.84 22.26
C SER A 66 6.70 -16.19 22.65
#